data_AF-A0A947HH33-F1
#
_entry.id   AF-A0A947HH33-F1
#
_cell.length_a   1.000
_cell.length_b   1.000
_cell.length_c   1.000
_cell.angle_alpha   90.00
_cell.angle_beta   90.00
_cell.angle_gamma   90.00
#
_symmetry.space_group_name_H-M   'P 1'
#
loop_
_entity.id
_entity.type
_entity.pdbx_description
1 polymer ?
#
loop_
_entity_poly.entity_id
_entity_poly.type
_entity_poly.pdbx_seq_one_letter_code
_entity_poly.pdbx_strand_id
1 'polypeptide(L)'
;MSQDSLKAAVQALRSEIEQLGTGQETHRVRLQSLLSNLEKELAGEPQADLQQGVGHLLEQFETEHPRLTEVLNRISVLLSNMGI
;
A
#
# COMPACT_ATOMS: atom_id res chain seq x y z
N MET A 1 -9.60 -1.11 -16.01
CA MET A 1 -8.15 -0.83 -16.06
C MET A 1 -7.61 -0.36 -14.71
N SER A 2 -8.09 0.77 -14.16
CA SER A 2 -7.55 1.32 -12.90
C SER A 2 -7.80 0.43 -11.68
N GLN A 3 -9.01 -0.15 -11.55
CA GLN A 3 -9.37 -1.03 -10.43
C GLN A 3 -8.61 -2.37 -10.47
N ASP A 4 -8.46 -2.99 -11.65
CA ASP A 4 -7.64 -4.21 -11.82
C ASP A 4 -6.16 -3.97 -11.46
N SER A 5 -5.65 -2.79 -11.82
CA SER A 5 -4.26 -2.41 -11.52
C SER A 5 -4.06 -2.19 -10.02
N LEU A 6 -5.03 -1.56 -9.35
CA LEU A 6 -5.02 -1.39 -7.89
C LEU A 6 -5.07 -2.75 -7.18
N LYS A 7 -5.95 -3.65 -7.63
CA LYS A 7 -6.04 -5.01 -7.09
C LYS A 7 -4.71 -5.77 -7.23
N ALA A 8 -4.04 -5.67 -8.38
CA ALA A 8 -2.74 -6.27 -8.59
C ALA A 8 -1.66 -5.68 -7.65
N ALA A 9 -1.70 -4.35 -7.44
CA ALA A 9 -0.77 -3.68 -6.52
C ALA A 9 -1.02 -4.05 -5.05
N VAL A 10 -2.29 -4.15 -4.63
CA VAL A 10 -2.70 -4.65 -3.31
C VAL A 10 -2.22 -6.07 -3.09
N GLN A 11 -2.33 -6.94 -4.10
CA GLN A 11 -1.86 -8.31 -4.01
C GLN A 11 -0.32 -8.39 -3.88
N ALA A 12 0.40 -7.55 -4.63
CA ALA A 12 1.86 -7.44 -4.49
C ALA A 12 2.27 -6.95 -3.10
N LEU A 13 1.58 -5.93 -2.57
CA LEU A 13 1.81 -5.38 -1.24
C LEU A 13 1.64 -6.46 -0.17
N ARG A 14 0.58 -7.26 -0.27
CA ARG A 14 0.35 -8.39 0.63
C ARG A 14 1.51 -9.39 0.61
N SER A 15 1.98 -9.78 -0.57
CA SER A 15 3.11 -10.72 -0.67
C SER A 15 4.40 -10.15 -0.06
N GLU A 16 4.69 -8.87 -0.25
CA GLU A 16 5.85 -8.23 0.38
C GLU A 16 5.70 -8.17 1.91
N ILE A 17 4.50 -7.91 2.45
CA ILE A 17 4.22 -7.95 3.89
C ILE A 17 4.42 -9.36 4.48
N GLU A 18 4.12 -10.40 3.71
CA GLU A 18 4.36 -11.79 4.12
C GLU A 18 5.86 -12.12 4.15
N GLN A 19 6.64 -11.50 3.26
CA GLN A 19 8.09 -11.64 3.20
C GLN A 19 8.86 -10.78 4.21
N LEU A 20 8.22 -9.79 4.84
CA LEU A 20 8.81 -9.02 5.94
C LEU A 20 9.20 -9.96 7.09
N GLY A 21 10.47 -9.86 7.49
CA GLY A 21 11.02 -10.65 8.59
C GLY A 21 10.36 -10.37 9.94
N THR A 22 10.52 -11.31 10.88
CA THR A 22 9.90 -11.30 12.22
C THR A 22 10.37 -10.17 13.15
N GLY A 23 11.32 -9.33 12.74
CA GLY A 23 11.77 -8.16 13.50
C GLY A 23 11.00 -6.86 13.20
N GLN A 24 10.14 -6.86 12.19
CA GLN A 24 9.48 -5.65 11.65
C GLN A 24 7.99 -5.60 12.01
N GLU A 25 7.60 -6.08 13.20
CA GLU A 25 6.17 -6.25 13.57
C GLU A 25 5.37 -4.94 13.48
N THR A 26 5.94 -3.83 13.97
CA THR A 26 5.31 -2.49 13.88
C THR A 26 5.07 -2.06 12.44
N HIS A 27 6.05 -2.28 11.56
CA HIS A 27 5.96 -1.99 10.13
C HIS A 27 4.89 -2.85 9.46
N ARG A 28 4.85 -4.14 9.83
CA ARG A 28 3.87 -5.10 9.34
C ARG A 28 2.45 -4.68 9.68
N VAL A 29 2.20 -4.27 10.92
CA VAL A 29 0.87 -3.81 11.37
C VAL A 29 0.43 -2.58 10.57
N ARG A 30 1.33 -1.61 10.37
CA ARG A 30 1.02 -0.40 9.57
C ARG A 30 0.69 -0.73 8.12
N LEU A 31 1.49 -1.58 7.48
CA LEU A 31 1.27 -2.01 6.10
C LEU A 31 -0.01 -2.84 5.95
N GLN A 32 -0.34 -3.69 6.93
CA GLN A 32 -1.62 -4.41 6.96
C GLN A 32 -2.80 -3.47 7.14
N SER A 33 -2.68 -2.41 7.94
CA SER A 33 -3.72 -1.39 8.06
C SER A 33 -3.94 -0.66 6.74
N LEU A 34 -2.86 -0.27 6.05
CA LEU A 34 -2.97 0.34 4.73
C LEU A 34 -3.61 -0.62 3.71
N LEU A 35 -3.17 -1.88 3.70
CA LEU A 35 -3.73 -2.92 2.85
C LEU A 35 -5.24 -3.05 3.05
N SER A 36 -5.69 -3.11 4.30
CA SER A 36 -7.12 -3.22 4.61
C SER A 36 -7.91 -1.99 4.15
N ASN A 37 -7.33 -0.78 4.23
CA ASN A 37 -7.97 0.42 3.72
C ASN A 37 -8.08 0.41 2.18
N LEU A 38 -7.05 -0.06 1.47
CA LEU A 38 -7.08 -0.22 0.02
C LEU A 38 -8.10 -1.27 -0.43
N GLU A 39 -8.26 -2.35 0.34
CA GLU A 39 -9.28 -3.38 0.08
C GLU A 39 -10.70 -2.83 0.26
N LYS A 40 -10.92 -1.96 1.25
CA LYS A 40 -12.20 -1.25 1.43
C LYS A 40 -12.52 -0.33 0.25
N GLU A 41 -11.54 0.43 -0.22
CA GLU A 41 -11.70 1.28 -1.42
C GLU A 41 -12.05 0.43 -2.65
N LEU A 42 -11.38 -0.72 -2.82
CA LEU A 42 -11.71 -1.69 -3.88
C LEU A 42 -13.13 -2.27 -3.76
N ALA A 43 -13.66 -2.37 -2.55
CA ALA A 43 -15.03 -2.80 -2.27
C ALA A 43 -16.07 -1.67 -2.44
N GLY A 44 -15.63 -0.44 -2.77
CA GLY A 44 -16.49 0.73 -2.93
C GLY A 44 -16.79 1.45 -1.61
N GLU A 45 -16.02 1.18 -0.56
CA GLU A 45 -16.04 1.93 0.69
C GLU A 45 -14.92 2.98 0.68
N PRO A 46 -15.23 4.25 0.36
CA PRO A 46 -14.22 5.29 0.20
C PRO A 46 -13.43 5.49 1.48
N GLN A 47 -12.11 5.48 1.37
CA GLN A 47 -11.21 5.70 2.48
C GLN A 47 -10.55 7.06 2.37
N ALA A 48 -10.75 7.89 3.40
CA ALA A 48 -10.05 9.15 3.51
C ALA A 48 -8.54 8.90 3.72
N ASP A 49 -7.73 9.82 3.21
CA ASP A 49 -6.30 9.90 3.50
C ASP A 49 -5.45 8.68 3.06
N LEU A 50 -5.95 7.86 2.12
CA LEU A 50 -5.17 6.76 1.55
C LEU A 50 -3.85 7.25 0.96
N GLN A 51 -3.90 8.33 0.18
CA GLN A 51 -2.73 8.90 -0.47
C GLN A 51 -1.68 9.37 0.57
N GLN A 52 -2.12 9.99 1.66
CA GLN A 52 -1.25 10.44 2.74
C GLN A 52 -0.67 9.26 3.53
N GLY A 53 -1.47 8.22 3.78
CA GLY A 53 -1.02 6.98 4.42
C GLY A 53 0.04 6.24 3.61
N VAL A 54 -0.13 6.15 2.30
CA VAL A 54 0.89 5.59 1.38
C VAL A 54 2.16 6.44 1.41
N GLY A 55 2.05 7.76 1.35
CA GLY A 55 3.19 8.68 1.37
C GLY A 55 4.05 8.53 2.63
N HIS A 56 3.44 8.51 3.81
CA HIS A 56 4.17 8.29 5.06
C HIS A 56 4.89 6.95 5.12
N LEU A 57 4.28 5.89 4.58
CA LEU A 57 4.94 4.58 4.53
C LEU A 57 6.07 4.59 3.50
N LEU A 58 5.91 5.29 2.37
CA LEU A 58 6.97 5.46 1.37
C LEU A 58 8.25 6.01 2.01
N GLU A 59 8.15 7.14 2.72
CA GLU A 59 9.28 7.79 3.40
C GLU A 59 9.95 6.86 4.42
N GLN A 60 9.17 6.03 5.12
CA GLN A 60 9.69 5.09 6.09
C GLN A 60 10.43 3.90 5.47
N PHE A 61 9.98 3.42 4.31
CA PHE A 61 10.51 2.20 3.68
C PHE A 61 11.52 2.48 2.56
N GLU A 62 11.62 3.71 2.05
CA GLU A 62 12.51 4.13 0.95
C GLU A 62 13.97 3.67 1.11
N THR A 63 14.49 3.66 2.33
CA THR A 63 15.88 3.29 2.62
C THR A 63 16.05 1.82 3.00
N GLU A 64 15.04 1.22 3.63
CA GLU A 64 15.15 -0.10 4.24
C GLU A 64 14.58 -1.23 3.36
N HIS A 65 13.56 -0.94 2.54
CA HIS A 65 12.80 -1.95 1.79
C HIS A 65 12.47 -1.46 0.37
N PRO A 66 13.45 -1.44 -0.55
CA PRO A 66 13.28 -0.87 -1.89
C PRO A 66 12.16 -1.53 -2.71
N ARG A 67 11.87 -2.82 -2.49
CA ARG A 67 10.75 -3.50 -3.15
C ARG A 67 9.39 -3.03 -2.64
N LEU A 68 9.24 -2.87 -1.32
CA LEU A 68 8.01 -2.31 -0.73
C LEU A 68 7.76 -0.89 -1.22
N THR A 69 8.82 -0.07 -1.30
CA THR A 69 8.75 1.29 -1.84
C THR A 69 8.24 1.30 -3.28
N GLU A 70 8.71 0.39 -4.15
CA GLU A 70 8.23 0.31 -5.53
C GLU A 70 6.72 0.01 -5.58
N VAL A 71 6.26 -0.94 -4.77
CA VAL A 71 4.83 -1.30 -4.69
C VAL A 71 4.00 -0.14 -4.16
N LEU A 72 4.42 0.48 -3.06
CA LEU A 72 3.74 1.63 -2.45
C LEU A 72 3.69 2.83 -3.41
N ASN A 73 4.77 3.12 -4.14
CA ASN A 73 4.81 4.18 -5.14
C ASN A 73 3.80 3.90 -6.26
N ARG A 74 3.73 2.65 -6.73
CA ARG A 74 2.74 2.26 -7.73
C ARG A 74 1.31 2.42 -7.23
N ILE A 75 1.04 2.09 -5.97
CA ILE A 75 -0.27 2.35 -5.33
C ILE A 75 -0.55 3.86 -5.31
N SER A 76 0.40 4.69 -4.89
CA SER A 76 0.26 6.15 -4.86
C SER A 76 -0.13 6.74 -6.23
N VAL A 77 0.55 6.31 -7.29
CA VAL A 77 0.23 6.74 -8.66
C VAL A 77 -1.16 6.28 -9.09
N LEU A 78 -1.58 5.07 -8.71
CA LEU A 78 -2.91 4.55 -9.02
C LEU A 78 -4.00 5.33 -8.28
N LEU A 79 -3.80 5.65 -7.00
CA LEU A 79 -4.70 6.51 -6.21
C LEU A 79 -4.85 7.89 -6.85
N SER A 80 -3.73 8.55 -7.18
CA SER A 80 -3.75 9.83 -7.92
C SER A 80 -4.49 9.75 -9.25
N ASN A 81 -4.31 8.68 -10.02
CA ASN A 81 -5.03 8.48 -11.28
C ASN A 81 -6.53 8.23 -11.10
N MET A 82 -6.96 7.80 -9.91
CA MET A 82 -8.37 7.64 -9.54
C MET A 82 -8.97 8.93 -8.95
N GLY A 83 -8.15 9.97 -8.70
CA GLY A 83 -8.60 11.25 -8.18
C GLY A 83 -8.91 11.22 -6.67
N ILE A 84 -8.31 10.29 -5.94
CA ILE A 84 -8.42 10.08 -4.49
C ILE A 84 -7.04 10.14 -3.81
#